data_AF-A0A3M9YKU4-F1
#
_entry.id   AF-A0A3M9YKU4-F1
#
_cell.length_a   1.000
_cell.length_b   1.000
_cell.length_c   1.000
_cell.angle_alpha   90.00
_cell.angle_beta   90.00
_cell.angle_gamma   90.00
#
_symmetry.space_group_name_H-M   'P 1'
#
loop_
_entity.id
_entity.type
_entity.pdbx_description
1 polymer ?
#
loop_
_entity_poly.entity_id
_entity_poly.type
_entity_poly.pdbx_seq_one_letter_code
_entity_poly.pdbx_strand_id
1 'polypeptide(L)'
;MFGFDEAKDNYDNAYGGNHESRLSHEVVAGGAAFGAMKLFEDRQRKNGEPVHHAFAKELLAGFAGAEVDKLVETKGLDYIDREKAKRHAERQAESLYDNQYGDMEQYDPREREPHRHIREDRGYGGGSGYGQDQEQGYGQNQSRGYDQNQGYGQNQGYDDRRNEENRGYEENRRW
;
A
#
# COMPACT_ATOMS: atom_id res chain seq x y z
N MET A 1 -11.41 16.15 -2.12
CA MET A 1 -11.03 14.84 -2.66
C MET A 1 -10.67 13.97 -1.47
N PHE A 2 -11.21 12.75 -1.37
CA PHE A 2 -10.92 11.85 -0.25
C PHE A 2 -9.45 11.39 -0.32
N GLY A 3 -8.77 11.32 0.83
CA GLY A 3 -7.33 11.07 0.90
C GLY A 3 -6.92 10.20 2.07
N PHE A 4 -5.64 9.79 2.11
CA PHE A 4 -5.16 8.85 3.12
C PHE A 4 -5.17 9.39 4.55
N ASP A 5 -5.00 10.70 4.75
CA ASP A 5 -5.12 11.32 6.09
C ASP A 5 -6.53 11.09 6.66
N GLU A 6 -7.55 11.49 5.90
CA GLU A 6 -8.96 11.32 6.28
C GLU A 6 -9.36 9.84 6.41
N ALA A 7 -8.85 8.99 5.51
CA ALA A 7 -9.08 7.55 5.56
C ALA A 7 -8.49 6.92 6.84
N LYS A 8 -7.28 7.33 7.25
CA LYS A 8 -6.63 6.89 8.49
C LYS A 8 -7.43 7.34 9.71
N ASP A 9 -7.85 8.59 9.75
CA ASP A 9 -8.67 9.12 10.86
C ASP A 9 -10.00 8.36 10.98
N ASN A 10 -10.67 8.09 9.85
CA ASN A 10 -11.89 7.29 9.84
C ASN A 10 -11.65 5.85 10.29
N TYR A 11 -10.52 5.24 9.89
CA TYR A 11 -10.12 3.92 10.36
C TYR A 11 -9.92 3.88 11.86
N ASP A 12 -9.17 4.83 12.42
CA ASP A 12 -8.90 4.89 13.85
C ASP A 12 -10.18 5.11 14.65
N ASN A 13 -11.12 5.92 14.16
CA ASN A 13 -12.41 6.11 14.79
C ASN A 13 -13.30 4.85 14.70
N ALA A 14 -13.32 4.19 13.54
CA ALA A 14 -14.11 2.97 13.34
C ALA A 14 -13.59 1.79 14.18
N TYR A 15 -12.27 1.68 14.36
CA TYR A 15 -11.62 0.55 15.01
C TYR A 15 -11.22 0.78 16.47
N GLY A 16 -10.72 1.98 16.81
CA GLY A 16 -10.10 2.30 18.09
C GLY A 16 -11.00 2.97 19.13
N GLY A 17 -12.20 3.43 18.76
CA GLY A 17 -13.13 4.08 19.69
C GLY A 17 -13.68 3.12 20.75
N ASN A 18 -13.31 3.33 22.02
CA ASN A 18 -14.12 2.88 23.16
C ASN A 18 -15.25 3.90 23.37
N HIS A 19 -16.47 3.39 23.54
CA HIS A 19 -17.72 4.09 23.89
C HIS A 19 -18.64 4.48 22.71
N GLU A 20 -19.79 3.79 22.68
CA GLU A 20 -21.20 4.24 22.53
C GLU A 20 -21.61 5.40 21.58
N SER A 21 -20.69 6.18 21.03
CA SER A 21 -21.00 7.20 20.02
C SER A 21 -21.24 6.52 18.68
N ARG A 22 -22.44 6.73 18.13
CA ARG A 22 -22.85 6.21 16.82
C ARG A 22 -21.83 6.60 15.74
N LEU A 23 -21.17 5.61 15.14
CA LEU A 23 -20.33 5.80 13.96
C LEU A 23 -21.15 6.33 12.78
N SER A 24 -20.67 7.38 12.13
CA SER A 24 -21.33 7.88 10.92
C SER A 24 -21.09 6.95 9.73
N HIS A 25 -21.95 7.07 8.73
CA HIS A 25 -21.82 6.36 7.47
C HIS A 25 -20.48 6.61 6.77
N GLU A 26 -19.98 7.83 6.90
CA GLU A 26 -18.72 8.28 6.30
C GLU A 26 -17.51 7.71 7.04
N VAL A 27 -17.57 7.65 8.37
CA VAL A 27 -16.52 7.02 9.19
C VAL A 27 -16.43 5.52 8.88
N VAL A 28 -17.58 4.83 8.78
CA VAL A 28 -17.61 3.41 8.42
C VAL A 28 -17.05 3.20 7.02
N ALA A 29 -17.48 3.98 6.03
CA ALA A 29 -17.02 3.85 4.66
C ALA A 29 -15.51 4.15 4.53
N GLY A 30 -15.05 5.25 5.13
CA GLY A 30 -13.66 5.69 5.05
C GLY A 30 -12.72 4.75 5.78
N GLY A 31 -13.13 4.26 6.95
CA GLY A 31 -12.38 3.26 7.70
C GLY A 31 -12.32 1.94 6.94
N ALA A 32 -13.43 1.49 6.35
CA ALA A 32 -13.44 0.29 5.53
C ALA A 32 -12.53 0.41 4.29
N ALA A 33 -12.53 1.57 3.62
CA ALA A 33 -11.65 1.85 2.50
C ALA A 33 -10.16 1.80 2.87
N PHE A 34 -9.79 2.37 4.02
CA PHE A 34 -8.42 2.31 4.52
C PHE A 34 -8.00 0.87 4.88
N GLY A 35 -8.89 0.13 5.57
CA GLY A 35 -8.68 -1.28 5.90
C GLY A 35 -8.49 -2.14 4.64
N ALA A 36 -9.27 -1.88 3.59
CA ALA A 36 -9.14 -2.55 2.29
C ALA A 36 -7.77 -2.29 1.65
N MET A 37 -7.32 -1.03 1.63
CA MET A 37 -6.01 -0.68 1.10
C MET A 37 -4.87 -1.36 1.90
N LYS A 38 -4.98 -1.43 3.22
CA LYS A 38 -4.02 -2.16 4.06
C LYS A 38 -3.95 -3.64 3.67
N LEU A 39 -5.11 -4.30 3.58
CA LEU A 39 -5.18 -5.73 3.25
C LEU A 39 -4.64 -6.02 1.85
N PHE A 40 -4.93 -5.14 0.88
CA PHE A 40 -4.37 -5.21 -0.47
C PHE A 40 -2.84 -5.10 -0.44
N GLU A 41 -2.30 -4.06 0.21
CA GLU A 41 -0.85 -3.86 0.35
C GLU A 41 -0.17 -5.03 1.07
N ASP A 42 -0.78 -5.58 2.12
CA ASP A 42 -0.28 -6.73 2.87
C ASP A 42 -0.19 -7.97 1.98
N ARG A 43 -1.30 -8.29 1.31
CA ARG A 43 -1.41 -9.46 0.46
C ARG A 43 -0.43 -9.37 -0.72
N GLN A 44 -0.41 -8.25 -1.43
CA GLN A 44 0.42 -8.14 -2.63
C GLN A 44 1.91 -8.13 -2.29
N ARG A 45 2.32 -7.50 -1.19
CA ARG A 45 3.74 -7.51 -0.79
C ARG A 45 4.19 -8.85 -0.25
N LYS A 46 3.31 -9.59 0.42
CA LYS A 46 3.61 -10.95 0.86
C LYS A 46 3.79 -11.90 -0.33
N ASN A 47 2.96 -11.76 -1.37
CA ASN A 47 3.03 -12.61 -2.55
C ASN A 47 4.13 -12.17 -3.53
N GLY A 48 4.42 -10.87 -3.61
CA GLY A 48 5.40 -10.30 -4.55
C GLY A 48 4.93 -10.26 -6.00
N GLU A 49 3.66 -10.54 -6.26
CA GLU A 49 3.11 -10.65 -7.62
C GLU A 49 2.52 -9.32 -8.09
N PRO A 50 2.86 -8.87 -9.32
CA PRO A 50 2.21 -7.72 -9.91
C PRO A 50 0.77 -8.06 -10.31
N VAL A 51 -0.12 -7.07 -10.25
CA VAL A 51 -1.51 -7.20 -10.69
C VAL A 51 -1.91 -6.04 -11.57
N HIS A 52 -2.76 -6.31 -12.56
CA HIS A 52 -3.30 -5.27 -13.43
C HIS A 52 -4.22 -4.34 -12.66
N HIS A 53 -4.22 -3.06 -13.04
CA HIS A 53 -4.96 -1.98 -12.39
C HIS A 53 -6.46 -2.30 -12.19
N ALA A 54 -7.12 -2.84 -13.20
CA ALA A 54 -8.53 -3.22 -13.11
C ALA A 54 -8.78 -4.30 -12.04
N PHE A 55 -7.94 -5.33 -12.01
CA PHE A 55 -8.06 -6.42 -11.04
C PHE A 55 -7.73 -5.94 -9.61
N ALA A 56 -6.79 -5.00 -9.45
CA ALA A 56 -6.51 -4.38 -8.16
C ALA A 56 -7.74 -3.65 -7.59
N LYS A 57 -8.46 -2.90 -8.43
CA LYS A 57 -9.71 -2.24 -8.04
C LYS A 57 -10.81 -3.22 -7.63
N GLU A 58 -10.96 -4.33 -8.36
CA GLU A 58 -11.92 -5.37 -7.99
C GLU A 58 -11.59 -6.01 -6.64
N LEU A 59 -10.31 -6.31 -6.38
CA LEU A 59 -9.87 -6.81 -5.06
C LEU A 59 -10.16 -5.81 -3.95
N LEU A 60 -9.85 -4.54 -4.17
CA LEU A 60 -10.11 -3.46 -3.22
C LEU A 60 -11.60 -3.29 -2.93
N ALA A 61 -12.45 -3.34 -3.96
CA ALA A 61 -13.90 -3.28 -3.79
C ALA A 61 -14.41 -4.44 -2.93
N GLY A 62 -13.95 -5.67 -3.21
CA GLY A 62 -14.28 -6.84 -2.40
C GLY A 62 -13.82 -6.71 -0.93
N PHE A 63 -12.60 -6.25 -0.70
CA PHE A 63 -12.09 -6.01 0.66
C PHE A 63 -12.86 -4.90 1.38
N ALA A 64 -13.17 -3.79 0.69
CA ALA A 64 -13.92 -2.68 1.26
C ALA A 64 -15.34 -3.11 1.65
N GLY A 65 -16.01 -3.88 0.80
CA GLY A 65 -17.33 -4.43 1.09
C GLY A 65 -17.33 -5.34 2.32
N ALA A 66 -16.35 -6.25 2.41
CA ALA A 66 -16.20 -7.14 3.54
C ALA A 66 -15.87 -6.39 4.85
N GLU A 67 -15.06 -5.34 4.77
CA GLU A 67 -14.69 -4.53 5.92
C GLU A 67 -15.87 -3.70 6.44
N VAL A 68 -16.74 -3.20 5.55
CA VAL A 68 -18.03 -2.60 5.94
C VAL A 68 -18.91 -3.62 6.66
N ASP A 69 -19.08 -4.83 6.10
CA ASP A 69 -19.90 -5.89 6.74
C ASP A 69 -19.41 -6.17 8.15
N LYS A 70 -18.09 -6.36 8.31
CA LYS A 70 -17.45 -6.56 9.61
C LYS A 70 -17.71 -5.40 10.58
N LEU A 71 -17.54 -4.15 10.15
CA LEU A 71 -17.78 -2.99 11.01
C LEU A 71 -19.24 -2.89 11.44
N VAL A 72 -20.18 -3.08 10.53
CA VAL A 72 -21.61 -3.05 10.83
C VAL A 72 -21.99 -4.13 11.84
N GLU A 73 -21.50 -5.35 11.63
CA GLU A 73 -21.81 -6.51 12.48
C GLU A 73 -21.17 -6.41 13.87
N THR A 74 -19.89 -6.02 13.93
CA THR A 74 -19.14 -6.00 15.20
C THR A 74 -19.43 -4.77 16.06
N LYS A 75 -19.85 -3.65 15.45
CA LYS A 75 -20.15 -2.40 16.15
C LYS A 75 -21.65 -2.15 16.33
N GLY A 76 -22.52 -3.09 15.91
CA GLY A 76 -23.97 -3.01 16.11
C GLY A 76 -24.60 -1.80 15.40
N LEU A 77 -24.22 -1.55 14.15
CA LEU A 77 -24.59 -0.35 13.40
C LEU A 77 -25.88 -0.51 12.60
N ASP A 78 -26.95 -1.00 13.23
CA ASP A 78 -28.22 -1.33 12.54
C ASP A 78 -28.91 -0.12 11.87
N TYR A 79 -28.53 1.10 12.26
CA TYR A 79 -29.02 2.34 11.66
C TYR A 79 -28.27 2.75 10.38
N ILE A 80 -27.16 2.08 10.04
CA ILE A 80 -26.39 2.33 8.83
C ILE A 80 -26.96 1.50 7.67
N ASP A 81 -27.15 2.16 6.53
CA ASP A 81 -27.44 1.47 5.27
C ASP A 81 -26.16 0.77 4.77
N ARG A 82 -26.07 -0.54 5.04
CA ARG A 82 -24.93 -1.39 4.68
C ARG A 82 -24.56 -1.28 3.19
N GLU A 83 -25.53 -1.32 2.29
CA GLU A 83 -25.28 -1.27 0.84
C GLU A 83 -24.78 0.10 0.39
N LYS A 84 -25.33 1.18 0.97
CA LYS A 84 -24.80 2.51 0.73
C LYS A 84 -23.41 2.67 1.32
N ALA A 85 -23.08 2.02 2.44
CA ALA A 85 -21.75 2.07 3.06
C ALA A 85 -20.71 1.33 2.21
N LYS A 86 -21.05 0.14 1.71
CA LYS A 86 -20.22 -0.63 0.77
C LYS A 86 -19.87 0.19 -0.48
N ARG A 87 -20.90 0.69 -1.18
CA ARG A 87 -20.69 1.52 -2.37
C ARG A 87 -19.87 2.77 -2.12
N HIS A 88 -19.87 3.30 -0.90
CA HIS A 88 -19.07 4.47 -0.54
C HIS A 88 -17.62 4.06 -0.23
N ALA A 89 -17.43 2.98 0.53
CA ALA A 89 -16.13 2.40 0.85
C ALA A 89 -15.38 1.95 -0.41
N GLU A 90 -16.06 1.28 -1.35
CA GLU A 90 -15.50 0.86 -2.64
C GLU A 90 -14.95 2.06 -3.43
N ARG A 91 -15.76 3.11 -3.59
CA ARG A 91 -15.35 4.35 -4.26
C ARG A 91 -14.18 5.04 -3.57
N GLN A 92 -14.19 5.05 -2.25
CA GLN A 92 -13.10 5.62 -1.46
C GLN A 92 -11.81 4.79 -1.59
N ALA A 93 -11.90 3.46 -1.58
CA ALA A 93 -10.76 2.57 -1.78
C ALA A 93 -10.16 2.72 -3.19
N GLU A 94 -11.00 2.78 -4.22
CA GLU A 94 -10.57 3.09 -5.59
C GLU A 94 -9.90 4.46 -5.66
N SER A 95 -10.45 5.48 -5.01
CA SER A 95 -9.84 6.81 -4.98
C SER A 95 -8.49 6.81 -4.27
N LEU A 96 -8.32 6.07 -3.16
CA LEU A 96 -7.03 5.93 -2.48
C LEU A 96 -6.01 5.23 -3.37
N TYR A 97 -6.44 4.17 -4.05
CA TYR A 97 -5.61 3.43 -4.99
C TYR A 97 -5.19 4.31 -6.17
N ASP A 98 -6.12 5.02 -6.81
CA ASP A 98 -5.81 5.89 -7.95
C ASP A 98 -4.89 7.05 -7.55
N ASN A 99 -5.10 7.64 -6.38
CA ASN A 99 -4.21 8.68 -5.87
C ASN A 99 -2.77 8.19 -5.68
N GLN A 100 -2.59 6.93 -5.30
CA GLN A 100 -1.28 6.36 -4.99
C GLN A 100 -0.65 5.64 -6.20
N TYR A 101 -1.44 5.09 -7.11
CA TYR A 101 -1.03 4.11 -8.11
C TYR A 101 -1.67 4.32 -9.49
N GLY A 102 -2.50 5.35 -9.67
CA GLY A 102 -3.30 5.58 -10.88
C GLY A 102 -2.50 5.92 -12.14
N ASP A 103 -1.22 6.26 -11.99
CA ASP A 103 -0.30 6.50 -13.09
C ASP A 103 0.41 5.22 -13.57
N MET A 104 0.14 4.07 -12.96
CA MET A 104 0.71 2.78 -13.33
C MET A 104 -0.31 1.89 -14.06
N GLU A 105 0.12 1.25 -15.15
CA GLU A 105 -0.70 0.24 -15.85
C GLU A 105 -0.90 -1.04 -15.01
N GLN A 106 0.11 -1.37 -14.20
CA GLN A 106 0.12 -2.50 -13.30
C GLN A 106 0.68 -2.07 -11.94
N TYR A 107 0.10 -2.61 -10.88
CA TYR A 107 0.68 -2.51 -9.55
C TYR A 107 1.77 -3.56 -9.41
N ASP A 108 3.01 -3.16 -9.14
CA ASP A 108 4.09 -4.03 -8.68
C ASP A 108 4.53 -3.62 -7.26
N PRO A 109 4.42 -4.52 -6.26
CA PRO A 109 4.79 -4.20 -4.87
C PRO A 109 6.28 -3.85 -4.69
N ARG A 110 7.14 -4.17 -5.66
CA ARG A 110 8.59 -3.89 -5.61
C ARG A 110 8.95 -2.53 -6.16
N GLU A 111 8.10 -1.95 -7.02
CA GLU A 111 8.38 -0.69 -7.71
C GLU A 111 7.95 0.54 -6.92
N ARG A 112 6.96 0.39 -6.03
CA ARG A 112 6.50 1.46 -5.15
C ARG A 112 6.43 1.03 -3.70
N GLU A 113 6.68 1.96 -2.81
CA GLU A 113 6.39 1.81 -1.39
C GLU A 113 4.88 2.03 -1.12
N PRO A 114 4.33 1.47 -0.02
CA PRO A 114 2.99 1.83 0.41
C PRO A 114 2.95 3.30 0.82
N HIS A 115 1.74 3.86 0.79
CA HIS A 115 1.48 5.18 1.36
C HIS A 115 1.97 5.24 2.83
N ARG A 116 2.46 6.41 3.27
CA ARG A 116 3.01 6.63 4.61
C ARG A 116 2.11 6.07 5.72
N HIS A 117 0.82 6.44 5.70
CA HIS A 117 -0.17 5.96 6.68
C HIS A 117 -0.31 4.44 6.74
N ILE A 118 -0.20 3.73 5.61
CA ILE A 118 -0.24 2.26 5.62
C ILE A 118 1.04 1.69 6.22
N ARG A 119 2.19 2.32 5.97
CA ARG A 119 3.48 1.90 6.55
C ARG A 119 3.54 2.12 8.06
N GLU A 120 3.11 3.29 8.53
CA GLU A 120 3.15 3.66 9.95
C GLU A 120 2.17 2.83 10.78
N ASP A 121 0.98 2.58 10.22
CA ASP A 121 -0.01 1.71 10.86
C ASP A 121 0.45 0.23 10.92
N ARG A 122 1.45 -0.16 10.10
CA ARG A 122 2.10 -1.48 10.11
C ARG A 122 3.05 -1.69 11.29
N GLY A 123 3.37 -0.69 12.13
CA GLY A 123 4.08 -0.95 13.41
C GLY A 123 4.55 0.26 14.22
N TYR A 124 4.04 0.43 15.46
CA TYR A 124 4.61 -0.19 16.66
C TYR A 124 3.75 0.03 17.93
N GLY A 125 3.28 -1.08 18.50
CA GLY A 125 2.86 -1.27 19.89
C GLY A 125 2.81 -2.79 20.13
N GLY A 126 3.67 -3.33 20.99
CA GLY A 126 4.02 -4.75 21.01
C GLY A 126 2.94 -5.73 21.51
N GLY A 127 3.08 -6.99 21.11
CA GLY A 127 2.55 -8.18 21.81
C GLY A 127 1.23 -8.75 21.27
N SER A 128 1.25 -10.06 20.94
CA SER A 128 0.12 -10.95 20.59
C SER A 128 -0.52 -10.71 19.21
N GLY A 129 -0.57 -11.64 18.26
CA GLY A 129 -0.17 -13.03 18.23
C GLY A 129 -1.03 -13.76 17.20
N TYR A 130 -0.44 -14.16 16.07
CA TYR A 130 -0.84 -15.34 15.28
C TYR A 130 0.42 -15.84 14.56
N GLY A 131 1.00 -16.92 15.07
CA GLY A 131 2.20 -17.53 14.49
C GLY A 131 3.18 -18.07 15.53
N GLN A 132 2.77 -19.07 16.31
CA GLN A 132 3.73 -20.05 16.79
C GLN A 132 3.76 -21.17 15.75
N ASP A 133 4.67 -21.04 14.79
CA ASP A 133 5.29 -22.22 14.19
C ASP A 133 6.79 -22.06 14.45
N GLN A 134 7.28 -22.89 15.36
CA GLN A 134 8.69 -23.01 15.67
C GLN A 134 9.38 -23.68 14.49
N GLU A 135 10.24 -22.96 13.78
CA GLU A 135 11.35 -23.63 13.10
C GLU A 135 12.62 -22.76 13.14
N GLN A 136 13.43 -23.12 14.12
CA GLN A 136 14.89 -23.14 14.17
C GLN A 136 15.62 -22.44 13.02
N GLY A 137 16.35 -21.38 13.38
CA GLY A 137 17.05 -20.51 12.45
C GLY A 137 18.46 -20.94 12.09
N TYR A 138 19.03 -20.20 11.13
CA TYR A 138 20.46 -19.94 10.95
C TYR A 138 20.54 -18.58 10.23
N GLY A 139 21.04 -17.52 10.85
CA GLY A 139 22.39 -17.06 10.51
C GLY A 139 22.39 -15.55 10.28
N GLN A 140 23.15 -14.85 11.12
CA GLN A 140 23.33 -13.40 11.18
C GLN A 140 23.95 -12.83 9.89
N ASN A 141 23.59 -11.59 9.53
CA ASN A 141 24.63 -10.63 9.19
C ASN A 141 24.20 -9.19 9.49
N GLN A 142 25.04 -8.50 10.25
CA GLN A 142 24.88 -7.14 10.74
C GLN A 142 25.50 -6.18 9.72
N SER A 143 24.81 -5.12 9.31
CA SER A 143 25.49 -3.84 9.13
C SER A 143 24.54 -2.67 8.88
N ARG A 144 24.74 -1.66 9.73
CA ARG A 144 24.67 -0.22 9.46
C ARG A 144 23.32 0.36 9.06
N GLY A 145 22.74 1.06 10.04
CA GLY A 145 21.73 2.08 9.81
C GLY A 145 22.31 3.28 9.05
N TYR A 146 21.39 4.04 8.47
CA TYR A 146 21.65 5.37 7.94
C TYR A 146 20.59 6.29 8.50
N ASP A 147 21.08 7.25 9.27
CA ASP A 147 20.40 8.44 9.73
C ASP A 147 20.70 9.59 8.76
N GLN A 148 19.78 10.56 8.73
CA GLN A 148 19.92 11.97 8.33
C GLN A 148 19.97 12.37 6.84
N ASN A 149 18.82 12.83 6.37
CA ASN A 149 18.54 14.23 6.00
C ASN A 149 19.76 15.17 5.85
N GLN A 150 20.01 15.66 4.63
CA GLN A 150 20.57 17.00 4.36
C GLN A 150 20.45 17.34 2.86
N GLY A 151 20.00 18.57 2.57
CA GLY A 151 19.80 19.09 1.21
C GLY A 151 20.99 19.86 0.62
N TYR A 152 20.79 20.21 -0.66
CA TYR A 152 21.48 21.19 -1.52
C TYR A 152 22.98 21.01 -1.82
N GLY A 153 23.33 20.95 -3.11
CA GLY A 153 24.70 21.22 -3.58
C GLY A 153 25.00 20.75 -5.00
N GLN A 154 25.21 21.70 -5.90
CA GLN A 154 25.81 21.53 -7.23
C GLN A 154 27.18 20.84 -7.14
N ASN A 155 27.58 20.01 -8.12
CA ASN A 155 28.64 20.34 -9.10
C ASN A 155 29.02 19.15 -10.02
N GLN A 156 29.18 19.49 -11.29
CA GLN A 156 30.00 18.94 -12.39
C GLN A 156 30.60 17.51 -12.30
N GLY A 157 30.17 16.69 -13.27
CA GLY A 157 31.00 16.21 -14.39
C GLY A 157 32.03 15.11 -14.11
N TYR A 158 31.80 13.91 -14.65
CA TYR A 158 32.86 12.99 -15.09
C TYR A 158 32.39 12.13 -16.27
N ASP A 159 33.00 12.45 -17.41
CA ASP A 159 33.44 11.67 -18.57
C ASP A 159 32.87 10.28 -18.90
N ASP A 160 32.48 10.21 -20.17
CA ASP A 160 32.26 9.05 -21.01
C ASP A 160 33.41 8.02 -20.96
N ARG A 161 33.05 6.75 -20.77
CA ARG A 161 33.76 5.62 -21.39
C ARG A 161 32.89 4.35 -21.42
N ARG A 162 32.08 4.22 -22.46
CA ARG A 162 31.54 2.94 -22.93
C ARG A 162 31.51 2.94 -24.46
N ASN A 163 32.56 2.42 -25.09
CA ASN A 163 32.43 1.83 -26.42
C ASN A 163 33.64 0.96 -26.73
N GLU A 164 33.50 -0.35 -26.54
CA GLU A 164 34.46 -1.32 -27.08
C GLU A 164 33.77 -2.68 -27.20
N GLU A 165 32.83 -2.80 -28.14
CA GLU A 165 32.31 -4.10 -28.58
C GLU A 165 31.74 -3.98 -30.00
N ASN A 166 32.61 -3.90 -31.00
CA ASN A 166 32.32 -4.48 -32.31
C ASN A 166 33.59 -4.59 -33.17
N ARG A 167 34.17 -5.80 -33.24
CA ARG A 167 35.14 -6.19 -34.26
C ARG A 167 34.46 -7.12 -35.27
N GLY A 168 34.83 -6.95 -36.53
CA GLY A 168 34.35 -7.71 -37.69
C GLY A 168 33.43 -6.82 -38.50
N TYR A 169 33.77 -6.37 -39.71
CA TYR A 169 34.35 -7.11 -40.82
C TYR A 169 35.28 -6.21 -41.66
N GLU A 170 36.45 -6.75 -42.00
CA GLU A 170 37.30 -6.31 -43.13
C GLU A 170 36.47 -6.54 -44.43
N GLU A 171 36.62 -5.82 -45.55
CA GLU A 171 37.83 -5.77 -46.36
C GLU A 171 37.59 -4.87 -47.61
N ASN A 172 38.68 -4.27 -48.10
CA ASN A 172 38.96 -3.91 -49.50
C ASN A 172 38.06 -2.92 -50.28
N ARG A 173 38.58 -1.69 -50.42
CA ARG A 173 38.84 -1.08 -51.74
C ARG A 173 39.76 0.15 -51.64
N ARG A 174 41.02 -0.01 -52.03
CA ARG A 174 41.88 1.07 -52.54
C ARG A 174 42.17 0.75 -54.01
N TRP A 175 41.70 1.60 -54.90
CA TRP A 175 42.42 2.44 -55.87
C TRP A 175 41.39 2.95 -56.89
#